data_AF-A0A328SGA8-F1
#
_entry.id   AF-A0A328SGA8-F1
#
_cell.length_a   1.000
_cell.length_b   1.000
_cell.length_c   1.000
_cell.angle_alpha   90.00
_cell.angle_beta   90.00
_cell.angle_gamma   90.00
#
_symmetry.space_group_name_H-M   'P 1'
#
loop_
_entity.id
_entity.type
_entity.pdbx_description
1 polymer ?
#
loop_
_entity_poly.entity_id
_entity_poly.type
_entity_poly.pdbx_seq_one_letter_code
_entity_poly.pdbx_strand_id
1 'polypeptide(L)'
;MNNNEFFSFEDENVDFPFYRNGMLDDRTNLIVIIAPIVLFVLMTFCPIKFVDAHQQIIFFLVTLIPLLLLTKGRLGTFFRKPSSNDLRLVLVSYILYGVYYLIIAGLLSLIHFQTTKGDTSGTLTLLTFITNVLQIIGEELFRTFLFIVSLYILYKRSKNRKKSVTLSSAIVLLVFAMLHVYTYKFNIFQISLFQGLGSIFELFAYIKTKNLTLSVIIHMLVNVSYWIILLNITF
;
A
#
# COMPACT_ATOMS: atom_id res chain seq x y z
N MET A 1 -17.10 0.05 15.46
CA MET A 1 -17.57 1.21 14.67
C MET A 1 -19.08 1.23 14.61
N ASN A 2 -19.73 2.23 15.20
CA ASN A 2 -21.19 2.42 15.03
C ASN A 2 -21.52 2.88 13.59
N ASN A 3 -22.78 2.81 13.12
CA ASN A 3 -23.12 3.14 11.72
C ASN A 3 -22.71 4.57 11.30
N ASN A 4 -22.76 5.54 12.22
CA ASN A 4 -22.32 6.92 11.95
C ASN A 4 -20.79 7.03 11.82
N GLU A 5 -20.02 6.19 12.50
CA GLU A 5 -18.55 6.15 12.41
C GLU A 5 -18.09 5.46 11.12
N PHE A 6 -18.92 4.63 10.50
CA PHE A 6 -18.58 4.00 9.22
C PHE A 6 -18.34 5.03 8.10
N PHE A 7 -19.00 6.18 8.13
CA PHE A 7 -18.83 7.26 7.15
C PHE A 7 -17.82 8.33 7.56
N SER A 8 -17.23 8.23 8.76
CA SER A 8 -16.19 9.18 9.16
C SER A 8 -14.91 8.99 8.32
N PHE A 9 -14.19 10.09 8.10
CA PHE A 9 -12.91 10.07 7.41
C PHE A 9 -11.87 9.22 8.14
N GLU A 10 -11.92 9.24 9.47
CA GLU A 10 -10.99 8.57 10.37
C GLU A 10 -11.71 8.08 11.63
N ASP A 11 -11.22 6.98 12.23
CA ASP A 11 -11.49 6.69 13.63
C ASP A 11 -10.70 7.68 14.51
N GLU A 12 -11.39 8.47 15.31
CA GLU A 12 -10.82 9.51 16.18
C GLU A 12 -10.30 8.95 17.51
N ASN A 13 -10.73 7.74 17.87
CA ASN A 13 -10.34 7.09 19.12
C ASN A 13 -8.95 6.45 19.04
N VAL A 14 -8.43 6.27 17.83
CA VAL A 14 -7.13 5.63 17.56
C VAL A 14 -6.29 6.54 16.69
N ASP A 15 -5.03 6.76 17.08
CA ASP A 15 -4.12 7.60 16.32
C ASP A 15 -3.08 6.80 15.53
N PHE A 16 -2.46 7.46 14.56
CA PHE A 16 -1.41 6.86 13.74
C PHE A 16 -0.21 6.47 14.62
N PRO A 17 0.38 5.28 14.40
CA PRO A 17 1.63 4.91 15.04
C PRO A 17 2.69 6.01 14.86
N PHE A 18 3.41 6.30 15.94
CA PHE A 18 4.51 7.27 15.99
C PHE A 18 4.15 8.76 15.80
N TYR A 19 2.87 9.10 15.62
CA TYR A 19 2.44 10.49 15.38
C TYR A 19 2.38 11.34 16.66
N ARG A 20 1.73 10.86 17.74
CA ARG A 20 1.55 11.62 19.01
C ARG A 20 2.58 11.35 20.09
N ASN A 21 3.35 10.27 20.00
CA ASN A 21 4.24 9.84 21.07
C ASN A 21 5.65 10.46 21.00
N GLY A 22 5.87 11.43 20.10
CA GLY A 22 7.17 12.10 19.91
C GLY A 22 8.27 11.21 19.36
N MET A 23 7.97 9.97 18.96
CA MET A 23 9.00 8.99 18.60
C MET A 23 9.81 9.41 17.37
N LEU A 24 9.19 10.11 16.42
CA LEU A 24 9.85 10.65 15.23
C LEU A 24 10.57 11.98 15.46
N ASP A 25 10.45 12.59 16.65
CA ASP A 25 11.29 13.74 17.03
C ASP A 25 12.73 13.30 17.31
N ASP A 26 12.93 12.04 17.70
CA ASP A 26 14.25 11.42 17.77
C ASP A 26 14.82 11.16 16.37
N ARG A 27 16.05 11.65 16.14
CA ARG A 27 16.71 11.56 14.84
C ARG A 27 17.03 10.12 14.44
N THR A 28 17.39 9.29 15.40
CA THR A 28 17.72 7.87 15.14
C THR A 28 16.48 7.14 14.67
N ASN A 29 15.36 7.28 15.37
CA ASN A 29 14.09 6.68 14.96
C ASN A 29 13.62 7.19 13.59
N LEU A 30 13.79 8.49 13.32
CA LEU A 30 13.47 9.07 12.03
C LEU A 30 14.33 8.47 10.89
N ILE A 31 15.63 8.27 11.13
CA ILE A 31 16.52 7.60 10.17
C ILE A 31 16.10 6.15 9.96
N VAL A 32 15.80 5.42 11.03
CA VAL A 32 15.40 4.01 10.96
C VAL A 32 14.10 3.83 10.17
N ILE A 33 13.13 4.76 10.25
CA ILE A 33 11.89 4.67 9.44
C ILE A 33 12.08 5.17 7.99
N ILE A 34 13.02 6.09 7.73
CA ILE A 34 13.32 6.57 6.38
C ILE A 34 14.16 5.56 5.59
N ALA A 35 15.12 4.90 6.24
CA ALA A 35 16.00 3.90 5.63
C ALA A 35 15.26 2.84 4.77
N PRO A 36 14.19 2.17 5.25
CA PRO A 36 13.45 1.20 4.44
C PRO A 36 12.79 1.83 3.21
N ILE A 37 12.32 3.08 3.30
CA ILE A 37 11.72 3.79 2.15
C ILE A 37 12.78 3.97 1.06
N VAL A 38 13.95 4.50 1.44
CA VAL A 38 15.05 4.73 0.51
C VAL A 38 15.54 3.42 -0.10
N LEU A 39 15.75 2.39 0.73
CA LEU A 39 16.24 1.10 0.27
C LEU A 39 15.23 0.41 -0.66
N PHE A 40 13.93 0.46 -0.36
CA PHE A 40 12.88 -0.08 -1.22
C PHE A 40 12.86 0.60 -2.59
N VAL A 41 12.94 1.94 -2.61
CA VAL A 41 13.05 2.71 -3.86
C VAL A 41 14.31 2.33 -4.63
N LEU A 42 15.48 2.32 -3.97
CA LEU A 42 16.74 1.94 -4.61
C LEU A 42 16.65 0.54 -5.21
N MET A 43 16.14 -0.44 -4.47
CA MET A 43 15.98 -1.81 -4.97
C MET A 43 15.01 -1.93 -6.15
N THR A 44 14.00 -1.07 -6.22
CA THR A 44 13.04 -1.04 -7.34
C THR A 44 13.67 -0.49 -8.62
N PHE A 45 14.58 0.48 -8.51
CA PHE A 45 15.21 1.14 -9.67
C PHE A 45 16.62 0.67 -9.99
N CYS A 46 17.28 -0.07 -9.08
CA CYS A 46 18.62 -0.58 -9.29
C CYS A 46 18.58 -1.80 -10.22
N PRO A 47 19.48 -1.91 -11.22
CA PRO A 47 19.51 -3.02 -12.18
C PRO A 47 20.06 -4.33 -11.58
N ILE A 48 19.80 -4.61 -10.30
CA ILE A 48 20.21 -5.85 -9.64
C ILE A 48 19.16 -6.91 -9.92
N LYS A 49 19.56 -7.97 -10.62
CA LYS A 49 18.69 -9.11 -10.89
C LYS A 49 18.74 -10.09 -9.73
N PHE A 50 17.62 -10.19 -9.03
CA PHE A 50 17.38 -11.29 -8.09
C PHE A 50 16.57 -12.38 -8.79
N VAL A 51 16.64 -13.61 -8.29
CA VAL A 51 15.63 -14.63 -8.63
C VAL A 51 14.34 -14.23 -7.93
N ASP A 52 13.20 -14.25 -8.63
CA ASP A 52 11.93 -13.63 -8.22
C ASP A 52 11.57 -13.83 -6.74
N ALA A 53 11.61 -15.07 -6.26
CA ALA A 53 11.30 -15.40 -4.86
C ALA A 53 12.21 -14.69 -3.84
N HIS A 54 13.50 -14.54 -4.14
CA HIS A 54 14.44 -13.83 -3.27
C HIS A 54 14.11 -12.34 -3.21
N GLN A 55 13.76 -11.72 -4.35
CA GLN A 55 13.44 -10.30 -4.40
C GLN A 55 12.25 -9.95 -3.49
N GLN A 56 11.20 -10.76 -3.58
CA GLN A 56 9.97 -10.62 -2.79
C GLN A 56 10.25 -10.73 -1.28
N ILE A 57 11.07 -11.71 -0.89
CA ILE A 57 11.49 -11.89 0.51
C ILE A 57 12.33 -10.70 0.98
N ILE A 58 13.25 -10.19 0.16
CA ILE A 58 14.11 -9.05 0.55
C ILE A 58 13.26 -7.79 0.73
N PHE A 59 12.31 -7.49 -0.17
CA PHE A 59 11.41 -6.34 0.00
C PHE A 59 10.60 -6.40 1.31
N PHE A 60 10.13 -7.59 1.66
CA PHE A 60 9.48 -7.83 2.95
C PHE A 60 10.43 -7.58 4.14
N LEU A 61 11.63 -8.15 4.12
CA LEU A 61 12.57 -8.02 5.23
C LEU A 61 13.09 -6.59 5.40
N VAL A 62 13.33 -5.88 4.29
CA VAL A 62 13.79 -4.48 4.30
C VAL A 62 12.82 -3.58 5.06
N THR A 63 11.53 -3.84 4.97
CA THR A 63 10.50 -3.03 5.65
C THR A 63 10.15 -3.58 7.03
N LEU A 64 10.17 -4.90 7.21
CA LEU A 64 9.86 -5.54 8.50
C LEU A 64 10.95 -5.29 9.56
N ILE A 65 12.24 -5.43 9.21
CA ILE A 65 13.32 -5.34 10.20
C ILE A 65 13.33 -3.97 10.90
N PRO A 66 13.27 -2.83 10.19
CA PRO A 66 13.15 -1.52 10.85
C PRO A 66 11.90 -1.39 11.73
N LEU A 67 10.77 -1.99 11.33
CA LEU A 67 9.57 -2.01 12.17
C LEU A 67 9.85 -2.71 13.50
N LEU A 68 10.48 -3.88 13.46
CA LEU A 68 10.78 -4.68 14.65
C LEU A 68 11.73 -3.93 15.58
N LEU A 69 12.73 -3.23 15.02
CA LEU A 69 13.65 -2.39 15.80
C LEU A 69 12.91 -1.23 16.49
N LEU A 70 12.10 -0.48 15.74
CA LEU A 70 11.35 0.67 16.25
C LEU A 70 10.33 0.27 17.32
N THR A 71 9.59 -0.82 17.08
CA THR A 71 8.53 -1.28 17.98
C THR A 71 9.02 -2.20 19.08
N LYS A 72 10.32 -2.53 19.12
CA LYS A 72 10.88 -3.57 20.00
C LYS A 72 10.10 -4.88 19.90
N GLY A 73 9.77 -5.28 18.67
CA GLY A 73 8.97 -6.47 18.36
C GLY A 73 7.46 -6.36 18.59
N ARG A 74 6.94 -5.21 19.06
CA ARG A 74 5.50 -5.02 19.33
C ARG A 74 4.72 -4.69 18.06
N LEU A 75 4.57 -5.68 17.18
CA LEU A 75 3.86 -5.57 15.90
C LEU A 75 2.36 -5.23 16.04
N GLY A 76 1.77 -5.47 17.22
CA GLY A 76 0.38 -5.13 17.54
C GLY A 76 0.02 -3.64 17.39
N THR A 77 1.03 -2.77 17.27
CA THR A 77 0.86 -1.34 16.97
C THR A 77 0.42 -1.08 15.53
N PHE A 78 0.81 -1.95 14.59
CA PHE A 78 0.45 -1.85 13.17
C PHE A 78 -0.56 -2.94 12.77
N PHE A 79 -0.35 -4.17 13.26
CA PHE A 79 -1.16 -5.34 12.95
C PHE A 79 -2.10 -5.64 14.11
N ARG A 80 -3.37 -5.24 13.98
CA ARG A 80 -4.39 -5.50 14.99
C ARG A 80 -5.40 -6.51 14.48
N LYS A 81 -5.98 -7.27 15.41
CA LYS A 81 -7.05 -8.21 15.10
C LYS A 81 -8.25 -7.44 14.50
N PRO A 82 -8.71 -7.78 13.28
CA PRO A 82 -9.89 -7.14 12.69
C PRO A 82 -11.15 -7.40 13.50
N SER A 83 -11.99 -6.39 13.67
CA SER A 83 -13.36 -6.52 14.16
C SER A 83 -14.35 -6.84 13.02
N SER A 84 -15.58 -7.25 13.34
CA SER A 84 -16.59 -7.52 12.31
C SER A 84 -16.90 -6.30 11.43
N ASN A 85 -16.83 -5.09 11.98
CA ASN A 85 -17.07 -3.87 11.21
C ASN A 85 -15.87 -3.52 10.31
N ASP A 86 -14.66 -3.92 10.71
CA ASP A 86 -13.47 -3.82 9.86
C ASP A 86 -13.60 -4.74 8.63
N LEU A 87 -14.18 -5.93 8.79
CA LEU A 87 -14.44 -6.83 7.66
C LEU A 87 -15.45 -6.24 6.67
N ARG A 88 -16.46 -5.50 7.17
CA ARG A 88 -17.37 -4.74 6.30
C ARG A 88 -16.62 -3.65 5.52
N LEU A 89 -15.69 -2.94 6.15
CA LEU A 89 -14.85 -1.95 5.47
C LEU A 89 -13.99 -2.60 4.39
N VAL A 90 -13.34 -3.73 4.68
CA VAL A 90 -12.56 -4.51 3.71
C VAL A 90 -13.41 -4.87 2.49
N LEU A 91 -14.60 -5.41 2.71
CA LEU A 91 -15.50 -5.80 1.62
C LEU A 91 -15.92 -4.60 0.76
N VAL A 92 -16.31 -3.48 1.39
CA VAL A 92 -16.71 -2.27 0.66
C VAL A 92 -15.54 -1.68 -0.13
N SER A 93 -14.36 -1.56 0.50
CA SER A 93 -13.15 -1.07 -0.19
C SER A 93 -12.77 -1.94 -1.38
N TYR A 94 -12.84 -3.27 -1.23
CA TYR A 94 -12.57 -4.21 -2.32
C TYR A 94 -13.57 -4.07 -3.48
N ILE A 95 -14.87 -3.99 -3.19
CA ILE A 95 -15.90 -3.80 -4.23
C ILE A 95 -15.71 -2.45 -4.94
N LEU A 96 -15.47 -1.37 -4.19
CA LEU A 96 -15.24 -0.04 -4.78
C LEU A 96 -13.97 -0.01 -5.64
N TYR A 97 -12.92 -0.71 -5.24
CA TYR A 97 -11.73 -0.91 -6.08
C TYR A 97 -12.10 -1.55 -7.41
N GLY A 98 -12.83 -2.66 -7.38
CA GLY A 98 -13.25 -3.36 -8.60
C GLY A 98 -14.12 -2.50 -9.51
N VAL A 99 -15.11 -1.80 -8.96
CA VAL A 99 -15.97 -0.86 -9.70
C VAL A 99 -15.15 0.26 -10.32
N TYR A 100 -14.23 0.86 -9.55
CA TYR A 100 -13.32 1.89 -10.05
C TYR A 100 -12.49 1.37 -11.24
N TYR A 101 -11.89 0.18 -11.10
CA TYR A 101 -11.09 -0.43 -12.15
C TYR A 101 -11.91 -0.63 -13.44
N LEU A 102 -13.13 -1.16 -13.33
CA LEU A 102 -14.03 -1.37 -14.48
C LEU A 102 -14.42 -0.06 -15.15
N ILE A 103 -14.73 0.99 -14.38
CA ILE A 103 -15.06 2.31 -14.91
C ILE A 103 -13.86 2.89 -15.68
N ILE A 104 -12.67 2.89 -15.08
CA ILE A 104 -11.47 3.43 -15.74
C ILE A 104 -11.13 2.63 -16.99
N ALA A 105 -11.13 1.30 -16.93
CA ALA A 105 -10.88 0.45 -18.09
C ALA A 105 -11.89 0.72 -19.22
N GLY A 106 -13.18 0.88 -18.89
CA GLY A 106 -14.22 1.25 -19.85
C GLY A 106 -13.98 2.62 -20.47
N LEU A 107 -13.67 3.65 -19.66
CA LEU A 107 -13.37 5.00 -20.15
C LEU A 107 -12.14 5.02 -21.07
N LEU A 108 -11.07 4.30 -20.71
CA LEU A 108 -9.87 4.17 -21.55
C LEU A 108 -10.18 3.46 -22.87
N SER A 109 -11.04 2.44 -22.84
CA SER A 109 -11.49 1.74 -24.04
C SER A 109 -12.27 2.65 -25.00
N LEU A 110 -13.15 3.52 -24.47
CA LEU A 110 -13.93 4.47 -25.26
C LEU A 110 -13.07 5.48 -26.02
N ILE A 111 -11.90 5.83 -25.49
CA ILE A 111 -10.94 6.73 -26.14
C ILE A 111 -9.83 5.98 -26.91
N HIS A 112 -10.00 4.66 -27.09
CA HIS A 112 -9.02 3.77 -27.74
C HIS A 112 -7.60 3.85 -27.14
N PHE A 113 -7.50 4.14 -25.84
CA PHE A 113 -6.22 4.22 -25.16
C PHE A 113 -5.60 2.82 -25.05
N GLN A 114 -4.39 2.66 -25.58
CA GLN A 114 -3.67 1.40 -25.54
C GLN A 114 -3.06 1.18 -24.16
N THR A 115 -3.57 0.16 -23.46
CA THR A 115 -3.00 -0.25 -22.17
C THR A 115 -1.87 -1.25 -22.37
N THR A 116 -0.80 -1.09 -21.60
CA THR A 116 0.29 -2.04 -21.53
C THR A 116 -0.10 -3.18 -20.59
N LYS A 117 0.04 -4.42 -21.05
CA LYS A 117 -0.04 -5.58 -20.16
C LYS A 117 1.14 -5.55 -19.18
N GLY A 118 0.86 -5.62 -17.89
CA GLY A 118 1.91 -5.80 -16.89
C GLY A 118 2.59 -7.16 -17.07
N ASP A 119 3.91 -7.20 -16.93
CA ASP A 119 4.66 -8.46 -16.98
C ASP A 119 4.19 -9.39 -15.85
N THR A 120 3.48 -10.46 -16.22
CA THR A 120 2.84 -11.42 -15.30
C THR A 120 3.21 -12.86 -15.68
N SER A 121 4.48 -13.08 -16.04
CA SER A 121 4.99 -14.34 -16.57
C SER A 121 5.20 -15.47 -15.54
N GLY A 122 4.59 -15.38 -14.35
CA GLY A 122 4.81 -16.34 -13.27
C GLY A 122 3.79 -17.49 -13.25
N THR A 123 4.25 -18.72 -13.11
CA THR A 123 3.37 -19.87 -12.83
C THR A 123 2.91 -19.83 -11.37
N LEU A 124 1.61 -20.04 -11.11
CA LEU A 124 1.09 -20.12 -9.75
C LEU A 124 1.54 -21.43 -9.09
N THR A 125 2.51 -21.32 -8.19
CA THR A 125 2.97 -22.37 -7.28
C THR A 125 2.71 -21.96 -5.84
N LEU A 126 2.76 -22.92 -4.91
CA LEU A 126 2.67 -22.63 -3.48
C LEU A 126 3.78 -21.65 -3.04
N LEU A 127 4.99 -21.80 -3.58
CA LEU A 127 6.12 -20.92 -3.30
C LEU A 127 5.83 -19.49 -3.74
N THR A 128 5.41 -19.28 -5.00
CA THR A 128 5.08 -17.95 -5.53
C THR A 128 3.92 -17.31 -4.78
N PHE A 129 2.95 -18.11 -4.31
CA PHE A 129 1.85 -17.59 -3.49
C PHE A 129 2.35 -17.06 -2.15
N ILE A 130 3.18 -17.83 -1.44
CA ILE A 130 3.76 -17.43 -0.15
C ILE A 130 4.62 -16.18 -0.32
N THR A 131 5.50 -16.15 -1.33
CA THR A 131 6.39 -15.01 -1.55
C THR A 131 5.64 -13.76 -2.01
N ASN A 132 4.54 -13.90 -2.76
CA ASN A 132 3.62 -12.80 -3.06
C ASN A 132 2.96 -12.22 -1.80
N VAL A 133 2.52 -13.07 -0.85
CA VAL A 133 1.97 -12.60 0.43
C VAL A 133 3.01 -11.77 1.19
N LEU A 134 4.25 -12.25 1.25
CA LEU A 134 5.34 -11.52 1.91
C LEU A 134 5.63 -10.18 1.21
N GLN A 135 5.71 -10.18 -0.12
CA GLN A 135 5.89 -8.96 -0.92
C GLN A 135 4.79 -7.94 -0.61
N ILE A 136 3.51 -8.35 -0.63
CA ILE A 136 2.37 -7.46 -0.37
C ILE A 136 2.48 -6.86 1.02
N ILE A 137 2.83 -7.65 2.04
CA ILE A 137 3.05 -7.09 3.39
C ILE A 137 4.19 -6.07 3.37
N GLY A 138 5.26 -6.33 2.64
CA GLY A 138 6.37 -5.40 2.47
C GLY A 138 5.96 -4.08 1.80
N GLU A 139 5.14 -4.15 0.75
CA GLU A 139 4.59 -2.96 0.07
C GLU A 139 3.67 -2.16 1.00
N GLU A 140 2.78 -2.82 1.74
CA GLU A 140 1.92 -2.15 2.72
C GLU A 140 2.72 -1.44 3.80
N LEU A 141 3.79 -2.06 4.30
CA LEU A 141 4.70 -1.45 5.25
C LEU A 141 5.43 -0.25 4.64
N PHE A 142 5.94 -0.38 3.41
CA PHE A 142 6.56 0.72 2.68
C PHE A 142 5.60 1.92 2.56
N ARG A 143 4.37 1.70 2.06
CA ARG A 143 3.35 2.74 1.91
C ARG A 143 3.02 3.40 3.25
N THR A 144 2.93 2.60 4.30
CA THR A 144 2.66 3.08 5.66
C THR A 144 3.80 3.94 6.21
N PHE A 145 5.05 3.54 6.03
CA PHE A 145 6.19 4.36 6.46
C PHE A 145 6.26 5.66 5.70
N LEU A 146 6.07 5.62 4.38
CA LEU A 146 6.01 6.82 3.55
C LEU A 146 4.88 7.75 4.00
N PHE A 147 3.72 7.20 4.33
CA PHE A 147 2.59 7.95 4.87
C PHE A 147 2.95 8.62 6.19
N ILE A 148 3.47 7.87 7.16
CA ILE A 148 3.79 8.35 8.52
C ILE A 148 4.87 9.45 8.47
N VAL A 149 5.94 9.24 7.71
CA VAL A 149 7.03 10.22 7.56
C VAL A 149 6.51 11.49 6.90
N SER A 150 5.73 11.37 5.82
CA SER A 150 5.12 12.52 5.15
C SER A 150 4.17 13.26 6.08
N LEU A 151 3.34 12.53 6.83
CA LEU A 151 2.37 13.09 7.77
C LEU A 151 3.08 13.89 8.87
N TYR A 152 4.14 13.32 9.44
CA TYR A 152 4.96 13.98 10.45
C TYR A 152 5.55 15.31 9.94
N ILE A 153 6.17 15.31 8.75
CA ILE A 153 6.79 16.52 8.17
C ILE A 153 5.73 17.57 7.85
N LEU A 154 4.63 17.18 7.20
CA LEU A 154 3.57 18.08 6.77
C LEU A 154 2.78 18.65 7.95
N TYR A 155 2.56 17.85 8.99
CA TYR A 155 1.89 18.32 10.19
C TYR A 155 2.77 19.29 10.98
N LYS A 156 4.09 19.05 11.07
CA LYS A 156 5.01 20.00 11.71
C LYS A 156 4.93 21.40 11.10
N ARG A 157 4.74 21.48 9.78
CA ARG A 157 4.62 22.75 9.04
C ARG A 157 3.23 23.35 9.05
N SER A 158 2.21 22.55 8.78
CA SER A 158 0.84 23.05 8.58
C SER A 158 0.02 23.17 9.86
N LYS A 159 0.37 22.40 10.91
CA LYS A 159 -0.43 22.20 12.14
C LYS A 159 -1.89 21.80 11.88
N ASN A 160 -2.20 21.31 10.69
CA ASN A 160 -3.55 20.91 10.29
C ASN A 160 -3.55 19.42 9.94
N ARG A 161 -4.21 18.61 10.80
CA ARG A 161 -4.24 17.14 10.67
C ARG A 161 -4.87 16.69 9.37
N LYS A 162 -6.08 17.18 9.05
CA LYS A 162 -6.81 16.78 7.84
C LYS A 162 -6.01 17.10 6.57
N LYS A 163 -5.47 18.33 6.47
CA LYS A 163 -4.64 18.73 5.34
C LYS A 163 -3.38 17.87 5.21
N SER A 164 -2.73 17.56 6.33
CA SER A 164 -1.51 16.73 6.34
C SER A 164 -1.81 15.30 5.93
N VAL A 165 -2.89 14.70 6.44
CA VAL A 165 -3.32 13.34 6.05
C VAL A 165 -3.64 13.29 4.56
N THR A 166 -4.41 14.25 4.02
CA THR A 166 -4.74 14.30 2.59
C THR A 166 -3.49 14.42 1.73
N LEU A 167 -2.58 15.33 2.06
CA LEU A 167 -1.37 15.53 1.26
C LEU A 167 -0.38 14.36 1.38
N SER A 168 -0.24 13.75 2.56
CA SER A 168 0.52 12.52 2.73
C SER A 168 -0.06 11.37 1.91
N SER A 169 -1.39 11.27 1.85
CA SER A 169 -2.05 10.25 1.02
C SER A 169 -1.70 10.48 -0.45
N ALA A 170 -1.79 11.71 -0.95
CA ALA A 170 -1.41 12.04 -2.31
C ALA A 170 0.07 11.67 -2.62
N ILE A 171 0.99 11.95 -1.70
CA ILE A 171 2.41 11.55 -1.84
C ILE A 171 2.54 10.03 -1.96
N VAL A 172 1.84 9.26 -1.11
CA VAL A 172 1.88 7.80 -1.14
C VAL A 172 1.36 7.25 -2.46
N LEU A 173 0.20 7.73 -2.94
CA LEU A 173 -0.38 7.27 -4.20
C LEU A 173 0.54 7.57 -5.39
N LEU A 174 1.15 8.77 -5.42
CA LEU A 174 2.08 9.16 -6.47
C LEU A 174 3.36 8.31 -6.47
N VAL A 175 4.01 8.16 -5.30
CA VAL A 175 5.24 7.37 -5.20
C VAL A 175 4.97 5.91 -5.50
N PHE A 176 3.88 5.35 -4.98
CA PHE A 176 3.50 3.95 -5.24
C PHE A 176 3.23 3.70 -6.72
N ALA A 177 2.55 4.63 -7.42
CA ALA A 177 2.43 4.58 -8.87
C ALA A 177 3.82 4.56 -9.55
N MET A 178 4.73 5.46 -9.16
CA MET A 178 6.05 5.54 -9.80
C MET A 178 6.90 4.28 -9.59
N LEU A 179 6.73 3.55 -8.49
CA LEU A 179 7.41 2.26 -8.28
C LEU A 179 7.03 1.20 -9.32
N HIS A 180 5.87 1.34 -9.98
CA HIS A 180 5.38 0.41 -11.00
C HIS A 180 5.77 0.82 -12.43
N VAL A 181 6.61 1.85 -12.60
CA VAL A 181 6.91 2.42 -13.92
C VAL A 181 7.45 1.37 -14.91
N TYR A 182 8.33 0.48 -14.45
CA TYR A 182 8.91 -0.56 -15.32
C TYR A 182 7.91 -1.64 -15.69
N THR A 183 7.07 -2.08 -14.74
CA THR A 183 6.06 -3.12 -14.96
C THR A 183 5.10 -2.78 -16.08
N TYR A 184 4.81 -1.48 -16.29
CA TYR A 184 3.89 -0.99 -17.31
C TYR A 184 4.61 -0.21 -18.42
N LYS A 185 5.90 -0.46 -18.64
CA LYS A 185 6.72 0.10 -19.72
C LYS A 185 6.61 1.62 -19.83
N PHE A 186 6.70 2.31 -18.69
CA PHE A 186 6.64 3.77 -18.59
C PHE A 186 5.30 4.40 -19.04
N ASN A 187 4.20 3.65 -19.08
CA ASN A 187 2.88 4.22 -19.32
C ASN A 187 2.36 4.97 -18.08
N ILE A 188 2.91 6.16 -17.82
CA ILE A 188 2.64 6.97 -16.61
C ILE A 188 1.15 7.24 -16.42
N PHE A 189 0.40 7.43 -17.51
CA PHE A 189 -1.03 7.70 -17.45
C PHE A 189 -1.79 6.48 -16.91
N GLN A 190 -1.59 5.30 -17.51
CA GLN A 190 -2.18 4.05 -17.03
C GLN A 190 -1.81 3.76 -15.57
N ILE A 191 -0.53 3.93 -15.23
CA ILE A 191 -0.01 3.60 -13.90
C ILE A 191 -0.58 4.53 -12.84
N SER A 192 -0.69 5.82 -13.14
CA SER A 192 -1.27 6.81 -12.21
C SER A 192 -2.74 6.51 -11.91
N LEU A 193 -3.49 6.02 -12.90
CA LEU A 193 -4.90 5.66 -12.71
C LEU A 193 -5.04 4.34 -11.95
N PHE A 194 -4.39 3.25 -12.39
CA PHE A 194 -4.61 1.93 -11.81
C PHE A 194 -3.81 1.69 -10.53
N GLN A 195 -2.52 2.02 -10.50
CA GLN A 195 -1.66 1.78 -9.32
C GLN A 195 -1.73 2.95 -8.34
N GLY A 196 -1.69 4.18 -8.85
CA GLY A 196 -1.80 5.38 -8.04
C GLY A 196 -3.19 5.53 -7.42
N LEU A 197 -4.15 6.00 -8.21
CA LEU A 197 -5.50 6.27 -7.71
C LEU A 197 -6.24 4.99 -7.29
N GLY A 198 -6.04 3.86 -7.98
CA GLY A 198 -6.65 2.58 -7.59
C GLY A 198 -6.25 2.12 -6.17
N SER A 199 -4.99 2.33 -5.74
CA SER A 199 -4.55 1.94 -4.39
C SER A 199 -5.16 2.78 -3.26
N ILE A 200 -5.96 3.81 -3.58
CA ILE A 200 -6.63 4.63 -2.55
C ILE A 200 -7.55 3.80 -1.65
N PHE A 201 -8.18 2.74 -2.16
CA PHE A 201 -9.12 1.92 -1.38
C PHE A 201 -8.43 1.07 -0.31
N GLU A 202 -7.21 0.63 -0.59
CA GLU A 202 -6.33 -0.07 0.34
C GLU A 202 -5.79 0.91 1.39
N LEU A 203 -5.17 2.01 0.93
CA LEU A 203 -4.62 3.05 1.80
C LEU A 203 -5.69 3.65 2.72
N PHE A 204 -6.91 3.86 2.22
CA PHE A 204 -8.02 4.38 3.01
C PHE A 204 -8.38 3.47 4.18
N ALA A 205 -8.36 2.13 3.98
CA ALA A 205 -8.63 1.21 5.07
C ALA A 205 -7.60 1.36 6.21
N TYR A 206 -6.33 1.56 5.86
CA TYR A 206 -5.30 1.90 6.83
C TYR A 206 -5.53 3.28 7.47
N ILE A 207 -5.80 4.33 6.69
CA ILE A 207 -6.01 5.70 7.23
C ILE A 207 -7.18 5.73 8.21
N LYS A 208 -8.28 5.08 7.84
CA LYS A 208 -9.50 5.06 8.63
C LYS A 208 -9.27 4.36 9.96
N THR A 209 -8.71 3.15 9.92
CA THR A 209 -8.65 2.25 11.08
C THR A 209 -7.34 2.27 11.84
N LYS A 210 -6.24 2.69 11.19
CA LYS A 210 -4.84 2.61 11.63
C LYS A 210 -4.36 1.16 11.78
N ASN A 211 -5.00 0.23 11.08
CA ASN A 211 -4.72 -1.19 11.15
C ASN A 211 -4.24 -1.68 9.78
N LEU A 212 -2.95 -2.01 9.71
CA LEU A 212 -2.29 -2.43 8.48
C LEU A 212 -2.84 -3.75 7.95
N THR A 213 -3.31 -4.62 8.84
CA THR A 213 -3.89 -5.93 8.48
C THR A 213 -5.04 -5.78 7.46
N LEU A 214 -5.85 -4.72 7.56
CA LEU A 214 -6.99 -4.53 6.67
C LEU A 214 -6.54 -4.13 5.26
N SER A 215 -5.53 -3.24 5.19
CA SER A 215 -4.91 -2.83 3.92
C SER A 215 -4.28 -4.04 3.21
N VAL A 216 -3.54 -4.86 3.97
CA VAL A 216 -2.95 -6.13 3.46
C VAL A 216 -4.04 -7.07 2.92
N ILE A 217 -5.14 -7.25 3.64
CA ILE A 217 -6.24 -8.13 3.18
C ILE A 217 -6.85 -7.61 1.88
N ILE A 218 -7.15 -6.30 1.77
CA ILE A 218 -7.72 -5.72 0.55
C ILE A 218 -6.75 -5.89 -0.61
N HIS A 219 -5.47 -5.54 -0.42
CA HIS A 219 -4.45 -5.64 -1.46
C HIS A 219 -4.28 -7.11 -1.91
N MET A 220 -4.28 -8.06 -0.97
CA MET A 220 -4.23 -9.49 -1.30
C MET A 220 -5.45 -9.94 -2.11
N LEU A 221 -6.66 -9.51 -1.74
CA LEU A 221 -7.89 -9.84 -2.48
C LEU A 221 -7.84 -9.29 -3.90
N VAL A 222 -7.44 -8.04 -4.09
CA VAL A 222 -7.28 -7.41 -5.41
C VAL A 222 -6.25 -8.18 -6.24
N ASN A 223 -5.07 -8.45 -5.68
CA ASN A 223 -4.00 -9.14 -6.38
C ASN A 223 -4.43 -10.56 -6.81
N VAL A 224 -5.00 -11.34 -5.90
CA VAL A 224 -5.50 -12.69 -6.22
C VAL A 224 -6.61 -12.64 -7.29
N SER A 225 -7.51 -11.65 -7.21
CA SER A 225 -8.57 -11.49 -8.22
C SER A 225 -8.00 -11.24 -9.61
N TYR A 226 -7.01 -10.36 -9.71
CA TYR A 226 -6.32 -10.07 -10.97
C TYR A 226 -5.64 -11.33 -11.53
N TRP A 227 -4.95 -12.09 -10.69
CA TRP A 227 -4.36 -13.37 -11.06
C TRP A 227 -5.39 -14.38 -11.56
N ILE A 228 -6.51 -14.56 -10.85
CA ILE A 228 -7.61 -15.46 -11.27
C ILE A 228 -8.18 -15.01 -12.62
N ILE A 229 -8.40 -13.71 -12.83
CA ILE A 229 -8.93 -13.19 -14.10
C ILE A 229 -7.95 -13.48 -15.24
N LEU A 230 -6.64 -13.24 -15.05
CA LEU A 230 -5.63 -13.53 -16.06
C LEU A 230 -5.54 -15.02 -16.40
N LEU A 231 -5.63 -15.90 -15.40
CA LEU A 231 -5.63 -17.36 -15.60
C LEU A 231 -6.87 -17.87 -16.36
N ASN A 232 -7.97 -17.12 -16.38
CA ASN A 232 -9.21 -17.48 -17.07
C ASN A 232 -9.36 -16.81 -18.46
N ILE A 233 -8.40 -16.00 -18.91
CA ILE A 233 -8.40 -15.33 -20.23
C ILE A 233 -7.42 -16.02 -21.22
N THR A 234 -6.85 -17.17 -20.88
CA THR A 234 -6.12 -18.00 -21.85
C THR A 234 -7.12 -18.78 -22.72
N PHE A 235 -7.49 -18.19 -23.86
CA PHE A 235 -8.04 -18.89 -25.03
C PHE A 235 -6.91 -19.24 -26.00
#